data_AF-A0A7C5LJ62-F1
#
_entry.id   AF-A0A7C5LJ62-F1
#
_cell.length_a   1.000
_cell.length_b   1.000
_cell.length_c   1.000
_cell.angle_alpha   90.00
_cell.angle_beta   90.00
_cell.angle_gamma   90.00
#
_symmetry.space_group_name_H-M   'P 1'
#
loop_
_entity.id
_entity.type
_entity.pdbx_description
1 polymer ?
#
loop_
_entity_poly.entity_id
_entity_poly.type
_entity_poly.pdbx_seq_one_letter_code
_entity_poly.pdbx_strand_id
1 'polypeptide(L)'
;MEKMKLIKDRETLIKYLNIALEHEWAVSFEYVIHAYSMPKGKYFYQDPVLKCRLEARAQTIQIGIDEMYHALQIGLLLKQLGGEPSFKSDVIKRYPRIIDNLKRDKMTEDEVTALYREARFENIDDPKLQNMVLNIAADEVRHSQQFQAMIEAFLTQGWEEDLCYQPHPDAGKREDLRLLHELCQLENQMMHEYLYYVLLFSEHQDLGQRLFKNSINHMRHWDKLSGVLVKLGDVIRLENVEPAEGGGEQSWLPMPSTYPGKNRVQALESTLQGEKLLIEKYERAINLVPEGELRSQLLIHLSLCREHAYTQSSLLENARKLQV
;
A
#
# COMPACT_ATOMS: atom_id res chain seq x y z
N MET A 1 -14.53 3.33 10.44
CA MET A 1 -15.25 3.66 9.19
C MET A 1 -16.65 4.24 9.45
N GLU A 2 -16.94 5.45 8.95
CA GLU A 2 -18.28 6.08 8.98
C GLU A 2 -19.21 5.37 7.98
N LYS A 3 -20.36 4.83 8.43
CA LYS A 3 -21.29 4.10 7.54
C LYS A 3 -22.30 5.05 6.91
N MET A 4 -22.03 5.49 5.68
CA MET A 4 -22.98 6.25 4.85
C MET A 4 -23.79 5.32 3.96
N LYS A 5 -25.05 5.05 4.32
CA LYS A 5 -25.92 4.11 3.57
C LYS A 5 -26.73 4.75 2.44
N LEU A 6 -26.86 6.07 2.46
CA LEU A 6 -27.73 6.80 1.54
C LEU A 6 -26.95 7.90 0.82
N ILE A 7 -26.90 7.81 -0.51
CA ILE A 7 -26.12 8.69 -1.38
C ILE A 7 -27.11 9.40 -2.30
N LYS A 8 -27.42 10.66 -2.00
CA LYS A 8 -28.55 11.40 -2.63
C LYS A 8 -28.15 12.36 -3.74
N ASP A 9 -26.89 12.78 -3.72
CA ASP A 9 -26.36 13.81 -4.58
C ASP A 9 -24.84 13.63 -4.75
N ARG A 10 -24.26 14.45 -5.63
CA ARG A 10 -22.83 14.42 -5.95
C ARG A 10 -21.93 14.69 -4.74
N GLU A 11 -22.34 15.57 -3.83
CA GLU A 11 -21.53 15.91 -2.64
C GLU A 11 -21.45 14.70 -1.70
N THR A 12 -22.59 14.07 -1.45
CA THR A 12 -22.69 12.84 -0.64
C THR A 12 -21.92 11.69 -1.29
N LEU A 13 -21.92 11.59 -2.63
CA LEU A 13 -21.11 10.62 -3.38
C LEU A 13 -19.61 10.87 -3.21
N ILE A 14 -19.15 12.12 -3.36
CA ILE A 14 -17.74 12.47 -3.17
C ILE A 14 -17.29 12.15 -1.74
N LYS A 15 -18.14 12.41 -0.74
CA LYS A 15 -17.85 12.06 0.66
C LYS A 15 -17.74 10.54 0.83
N TYR A 16 -18.70 9.79 0.29
CA TYR A 16 -18.71 8.32 0.33
C TYR A 16 -17.44 7.72 -0.29
N LEU A 17 -17.08 8.18 -1.49
CA LEU A 17 -15.89 7.70 -2.19
C LEU A 17 -14.59 8.07 -1.48
N ASN A 18 -14.52 9.21 -0.79
CA ASN A 18 -13.35 9.54 0.03
C ASN A 18 -13.22 8.64 1.26
N ILE A 19 -14.34 8.29 1.92
CA ILE A 19 -14.31 7.32 3.04
C ILE A 19 -13.80 5.97 2.54
N ALA A 20 -14.32 5.51 1.40
CA ALA A 20 -13.85 4.29 0.75
C ALA A 20 -12.36 4.38 0.38
N LEU A 21 -11.92 5.49 -0.21
CA LEU A 21 -10.51 5.69 -0.58
C LEU A 21 -9.55 5.63 0.62
N GLU A 22 -9.89 6.30 1.73
CA GLU A 22 -9.09 6.28 2.96
C GLU A 22 -8.98 4.86 3.54
N HIS A 23 -10.02 4.05 3.35
CA HIS A 23 -10.04 2.64 3.71
C HIS A 23 -9.14 1.81 2.81
N GLU A 24 -9.30 1.88 1.49
CA GLU A 24 -8.50 1.11 0.53
C GLU A 24 -6.99 1.38 0.69
N TRP A 25 -6.61 2.62 0.96
CA TRP A 25 -5.22 2.93 1.32
C TRP A 25 -4.78 2.20 2.58
N ALA A 26 -5.58 2.25 3.65
CA ALA A 26 -5.25 1.60 4.91
C ALA A 26 -5.02 0.08 4.74
N VAL A 27 -5.96 -0.62 4.10
CA VAL A 27 -5.88 -2.08 3.96
C VAL A 27 -4.74 -2.51 3.03
N SER A 28 -4.43 -1.72 1.99
CA SER A 28 -3.27 -1.99 1.15
C SER A 28 -1.95 -2.06 1.93
N PHE A 29 -1.78 -1.16 2.92
CA PHE A 29 -0.62 -1.16 3.79
C PHE A 29 -0.68 -2.26 4.85
N GLU A 30 -1.82 -2.39 5.51
CA GLU A 30 -2.06 -3.34 6.61
C GLU A 30 -1.72 -4.77 6.15
N TYR A 31 -2.20 -5.18 4.97
CA TYR A 31 -2.00 -6.53 4.44
C TYR A 31 -0.55 -6.81 4.06
N VAL A 32 0.13 -5.86 3.40
CA VAL A 32 1.56 -6.04 3.09
C VAL A 32 2.37 -6.13 4.39
N ILE A 33 2.08 -5.30 5.38
CA ILE A 33 2.74 -5.35 6.70
C ILE A 33 2.48 -6.71 7.37
N HIS A 34 1.25 -7.22 7.37
CA HIS A 34 0.91 -8.54 7.91
C HIS A 34 1.63 -9.68 7.20
N ALA A 35 1.67 -9.65 5.87
CA ALA A 35 2.38 -10.63 5.07
C ALA A 35 3.89 -10.66 5.38
N TYR A 36 4.51 -9.49 5.52
CA TYR A 36 5.93 -9.41 5.87
C TYR A 36 6.22 -9.74 7.34
N SER A 37 5.19 -9.76 8.18
CA SER A 37 5.29 -10.17 9.58
C SER A 37 5.20 -11.69 9.77
N MET A 38 4.91 -12.48 8.73
CA MET A 38 4.84 -13.94 8.78
C MET A 38 5.95 -14.63 7.97
N PRO A 39 6.45 -15.80 8.38
CA PRO A 39 7.48 -16.55 7.65
C PRO A 39 7.08 -16.97 6.24
N LYS A 40 8.04 -16.80 5.33
CA LYS A 40 7.93 -17.29 3.95
C LYS A 40 8.02 -18.83 3.92
N GLY A 41 7.14 -19.45 3.15
CA GLY A 41 7.14 -20.89 2.86
C GLY A 41 6.70 -21.78 4.02
N LYS A 42 6.02 -21.23 5.04
CA LYS A 42 5.52 -22.00 6.19
C LYS A 42 4.02 -22.28 6.08
N TYR A 43 3.22 -21.24 5.89
CA TYR A 43 1.76 -21.35 5.97
C TYR A 43 1.14 -21.54 4.60
N PHE A 44 0.63 -22.74 4.35
CA PHE A 44 -0.09 -23.06 3.12
C PHE A 44 -1.53 -23.40 3.41
N TYR A 45 -2.41 -22.97 2.52
CA TYR A 45 -3.85 -23.21 2.59
C TYR A 45 -4.39 -23.59 1.21
N GLN A 46 -5.61 -24.10 1.17
CA GLN A 46 -6.32 -24.38 -0.07
C GLN A 46 -7.16 -23.16 -0.45
N ASP A 47 -6.82 -22.50 -1.55
CA ASP A 47 -7.55 -21.32 -1.99
C ASP A 47 -8.93 -21.72 -2.54
N PRO A 48 -10.04 -21.16 -2.01
CA PRO A 48 -11.39 -21.54 -2.41
C PRO A 48 -11.78 -21.00 -3.78
N VAL A 49 -11.10 -19.98 -4.31
CA VAL A 49 -11.39 -19.33 -5.59
C VAL A 49 -10.46 -19.85 -6.68
N LEU A 50 -9.15 -19.83 -6.43
CA LEU A 50 -8.13 -20.31 -7.38
C LEU A 50 -8.05 -21.84 -7.46
N LYS A 51 -8.68 -22.55 -6.52
CA LYS A 51 -8.73 -24.03 -6.47
C LYS A 51 -7.34 -24.68 -6.44
N CYS A 52 -6.34 -24.00 -5.88
CA CYS A 52 -4.98 -24.51 -5.73
C CYS A 52 -4.43 -24.24 -4.33
N ARG A 53 -3.34 -24.95 -3.97
CA ARG A 53 -2.64 -24.73 -2.71
C ARG A 53 -1.71 -23.53 -2.85
N LEU A 54 -1.88 -22.54 -1.99
CA LEU A 54 -1.10 -21.29 -1.99
C LEU A 54 -0.47 -21.02 -0.63
N GLU A 55 0.55 -20.18 -0.63
CA GLU A 55 1.15 -19.64 0.58
C GLU A 55 0.32 -18.45 1.07
N ALA A 56 -0.07 -18.44 2.36
CA ALA A 56 -0.89 -17.38 2.95
C ALA A 56 -0.23 -16.00 2.76
N ARG A 57 1.07 -15.89 3.10
CA ARG A 57 1.87 -14.68 2.91
C ARG A 57 1.79 -14.13 1.48
N ALA A 58 1.99 -14.97 0.49
CA ALA A 58 2.01 -14.55 -0.91
C ALA A 58 0.62 -14.05 -1.35
N GLN A 59 -0.44 -14.74 -0.90
CA GLN A 59 -1.80 -14.30 -1.20
C GLN A 59 -2.13 -13.00 -0.48
N THR A 60 -1.75 -12.82 0.79
CA THR A 60 -2.00 -11.56 1.52
C THR A 60 -1.34 -10.36 0.83
N ILE A 61 -0.14 -10.54 0.24
CA ILE A 61 0.48 -9.50 -0.61
C ILE A 61 -0.37 -9.21 -1.85
N GLN A 62 -0.88 -10.26 -2.51
CA GLN A 62 -1.72 -10.10 -3.70
C GLN A 62 -3.03 -9.36 -3.37
N ILE A 63 -3.65 -9.65 -2.23
CA ILE A 63 -4.84 -8.93 -1.77
C ILE A 63 -4.50 -7.46 -1.53
N GLY A 64 -3.40 -7.16 -0.80
CA GLY A 64 -2.95 -5.77 -0.63
C GLY A 64 -2.67 -5.02 -1.95
N ILE A 65 -2.23 -5.73 -3.00
CA ILE A 65 -2.10 -5.16 -4.36
C ILE A 65 -3.47 -4.85 -4.98
N ASP A 66 -4.45 -5.75 -4.82
CA ASP A 66 -5.82 -5.54 -5.29
C ASP A 66 -6.41 -4.26 -4.65
N GLU A 67 -6.21 -4.05 -3.35
CA GLU A 67 -6.72 -2.84 -2.65
C GLU A 67 -6.07 -1.54 -3.16
N MET A 68 -4.79 -1.58 -3.52
CA MET A 68 -4.18 -0.40 -4.18
C MET A 68 -4.82 -0.08 -5.53
N TYR A 69 -5.26 -1.11 -6.27
CA TYR A 69 -6.00 -0.89 -7.51
C TYR A 69 -7.40 -0.33 -7.25
N HIS A 70 -8.09 -0.79 -6.20
CA HIS A 70 -9.37 -0.22 -5.78
C HIS A 70 -9.21 1.26 -5.42
N ALA A 71 -8.21 1.59 -4.60
CA ALA A 71 -7.88 2.96 -4.23
C ALA A 71 -7.60 3.86 -5.46
N LEU A 72 -6.83 3.36 -6.43
CA LEU A 72 -6.59 4.08 -7.69
C LEU A 72 -7.89 4.31 -8.47
N GLN A 73 -8.75 3.29 -8.63
CA GLN A 73 -10.01 3.41 -9.35
C GLN A 73 -10.93 4.45 -8.72
N ILE A 74 -11.08 4.40 -7.38
CA ILE A 74 -11.87 5.35 -6.62
C ILE A 74 -11.30 6.77 -6.74
N GLY A 75 -9.97 6.92 -6.63
CA GLY A 75 -9.28 8.20 -6.79
C GLY A 75 -9.50 8.83 -8.18
N LEU A 76 -9.41 8.03 -9.25
CA LEU A 76 -9.66 8.50 -10.62
C LEU A 76 -11.11 8.93 -10.82
N LEU A 77 -12.05 8.16 -10.27
CA LEU A 77 -13.46 8.51 -10.29
C LEU A 77 -13.73 9.82 -9.53
N LEU A 78 -13.14 10.00 -8.35
CA LEU A 78 -13.24 11.26 -7.59
C LEU A 78 -12.80 12.45 -8.43
N LYS A 79 -11.71 12.34 -9.19
CA LYS A 79 -11.26 13.40 -10.12
C LYS A 79 -12.25 13.63 -11.26
N GLN A 80 -12.79 12.59 -11.87
CA GLN A 80 -13.82 12.70 -12.92
C GLN A 80 -15.08 13.39 -12.41
N LEU A 81 -15.46 13.10 -11.17
CA LEU A 81 -16.55 13.74 -10.46
C LEU A 81 -16.18 15.14 -9.96
N GLY A 82 -14.99 15.68 -10.26
CA GLY A 82 -14.51 16.99 -9.81
C GLY A 82 -14.34 17.13 -8.29
N GLY A 83 -14.24 16.01 -7.57
CA GLY A 83 -13.84 15.96 -6.17
C GLY A 83 -12.32 15.93 -6.02
N GLU A 84 -11.85 16.16 -4.80
CA GLU A 84 -10.44 16.01 -4.44
C GLU A 84 -10.24 14.69 -3.67
N PRO A 85 -9.42 13.76 -4.18
CA PRO A 85 -9.11 12.51 -3.50
C PRO A 85 -8.35 12.73 -2.19
N SER A 86 -8.81 12.10 -1.12
CA SER A 86 -8.13 12.07 0.17
C SER A 86 -6.94 11.12 0.14
N PHE A 87 -5.85 11.54 0.80
CA PHE A 87 -4.69 10.70 1.09
C PHE A 87 -4.55 10.43 2.60
N LYS A 88 -5.60 10.72 3.38
CA LYS A 88 -5.69 10.19 4.74
C LYS A 88 -5.87 8.68 4.66
N SER A 89 -5.66 8.02 5.80
CA SER A 89 -5.78 6.58 5.93
C SER A 89 -6.65 6.28 7.14
N ASP A 90 -7.51 5.28 7.02
CA ASP A 90 -8.13 4.65 8.18
C ASP A 90 -7.05 4.01 9.09
N VAL A 91 -7.41 3.69 10.33
CA VAL A 91 -6.46 3.08 11.27
C VAL A 91 -6.00 1.72 10.76
N ILE A 92 -4.67 1.51 10.77
CA ILE A 92 -4.08 0.18 10.54
C ILE A 92 -3.52 -0.37 11.83
N LYS A 93 -3.57 -1.69 11.99
CA LYS A 93 -3.23 -2.41 13.22
C LYS A 93 -2.39 -3.62 12.90
N ARG A 94 -1.49 -3.99 13.80
CA ARG A 94 -0.78 -5.27 13.80
C ARG A 94 -0.79 -5.88 15.20
N TYR A 95 -1.28 -7.10 15.31
CA TYR A 95 -1.29 -7.91 16.53
C TYR A 95 -0.08 -8.86 16.61
N PRO A 96 0.30 -9.33 17.82
CA PRO A 96 1.45 -10.23 17.98
C PRO A 96 1.28 -11.60 17.32
N ARG A 97 0.06 -12.16 17.28
CA ARG A 97 -0.22 -13.47 16.67
C ARG A 97 -0.67 -13.32 15.24
N ILE A 98 -0.17 -14.20 14.37
CA ILE A 98 -0.47 -14.15 12.94
C ILE A 98 -1.96 -14.40 12.69
N ILE A 99 -2.59 -15.33 13.42
CA ILE A 99 -4.02 -15.63 13.26
C ILE A 99 -4.91 -14.43 13.62
N ASP A 100 -4.50 -13.59 14.58
CA ASP A 100 -5.29 -12.41 14.97
C ASP A 100 -5.25 -11.34 13.88
N ASN A 101 -4.13 -11.21 13.18
CA ASN A 101 -4.01 -10.36 11.99
C ASN A 101 -4.90 -10.88 10.84
N LEU A 102 -4.90 -12.18 10.55
CA LEU A 102 -5.77 -12.74 9.51
C LEU A 102 -7.27 -12.56 9.84
N LYS A 103 -7.66 -12.70 11.11
CA LYS A 103 -9.03 -12.43 11.57
C LYS A 103 -9.39 -10.95 11.43
N ARG A 104 -8.45 -10.06 11.75
CA ARG A 104 -8.60 -8.63 11.55
C ARG A 104 -8.81 -8.32 10.08
N ASP A 105 -7.95 -8.82 9.21
CA ASP A 105 -8.04 -8.62 7.75
C ASP A 105 -9.42 -9.07 7.24
N LYS A 106 -9.83 -10.30 7.57
CA LYS A 106 -11.16 -10.81 7.22
C LYS A 106 -12.32 -9.95 7.74
N MET A 107 -12.22 -9.44 8.97
CA MET A 107 -13.23 -8.54 9.54
C MET A 107 -13.29 -7.23 8.77
N THR A 108 -12.14 -6.70 8.34
CA THR A 108 -12.06 -5.50 7.52
C THR A 108 -12.79 -5.68 6.18
N GLU A 109 -12.50 -6.78 5.49
CA GLU A 109 -13.17 -7.18 4.23
C GLU A 109 -14.69 -7.28 4.38
N ASP A 110 -15.17 -7.89 5.46
CA ASP A 110 -16.61 -8.03 5.73
C ASP A 110 -17.27 -6.65 5.97
N GLU A 111 -16.59 -5.76 6.70
CA GLU A 111 -17.10 -4.43 7.02
C GLU A 111 -17.21 -3.55 5.77
N VAL A 112 -16.23 -3.58 4.88
CA VAL A 112 -16.22 -2.79 3.64
C VAL A 112 -17.13 -3.39 2.56
N THR A 113 -17.24 -4.72 2.48
CA THR A 113 -18.27 -5.39 1.68
C THR A 113 -19.67 -4.86 2.03
N ALA A 114 -19.96 -4.66 3.31
CA ALA A 114 -21.23 -4.09 3.76
C ALA A 114 -21.36 -2.61 3.34
N LEU A 115 -20.29 -1.82 3.40
CA LEU A 115 -20.29 -0.43 2.92
C LEU A 115 -20.66 -0.33 1.43
N TYR A 116 -20.12 -1.22 0.60
CA TYR A 116 -20.40 -1.21 -0.85
C TYR A 116 -21.77 -1.78 -1.20
N ARG A 117 -22.17 -2.90 -0.59
CA ARG A 117 -23.45 -3.56 -0.90
C ARG A 117 -24.67 -2.85 -0.33
N GLU A 118 -24.52 -2.19 0.82
CA GLU A 118 -25.64 -1.50 1.46
C GLU A 118 -25.83 -0.06 0.97
N ALA A 119 -24.92 0.46 0.16
CA ALA A 119 -25.02 1.80 -0.42
C ALA A 119 -26.25 1.90 -1.34
N ARG A 120 -27.14 2.85 -1.03
CA ARG A 120 -28.31 3.18 -1.85
C ARG A 120 -28.08 4.52 -2.55
N PHE A 121 -28.04 4.46 -3.87
CA PHE A 121 -27.90 5.63 -4.74
C PHE A 121 -29.29 6.17 -5.10
N GLU A 122 -29.65 7.34 -4.58
CA GLU A 122 -30.84 8.09 -4.95
C GLU A 122 -30.44 9.20 -5.92
N ASN A 123 -31.16 9.35 -7.04
CA ASN A 123 -30.92 10.40 -8.04
C ASN A 123 -29.51 10.41 -8.68
N ILE A 124 -28.77 9.30 -8.56
CA ILE A 124 -27.48 9.09 -9.24
C ILE A 124 -27.66 7.93 -10.21
N ASP A 125 -27.91 8.26 -11.47
CA ASP A 125 -28.05 7.30 -12.57
C ASP A 125 -26.75 7.26 -13.40
N ASP A 126 -25.71 6.66 -12.80
CA ASP A 126 -24.46 6.37 -13.48
C ASP A 126 -24.19 4.85 -13.42
N PRO A 127 -24.57 4.10 -14.47
CA PRO A 127 -24.35 2.67 -14.53
C PRO A 127 -22.88 2.25 -14.45
N LYS A 128 -21.94 3.11 -14.89
CA LYS A 128 -20.50 2.79 -14.85
C LYS A 128 -19.98 2.87 -13.41
N LEU A 129 -20.37 3.92 -12.70
CA LEU A 129 -20.10 4.07 -11.27
C LEU A 129 -20.64 2.87 -10.48
N GLN A 130 -21.92 2.54 -10.67
CA GLN A 130 -22.56 1.44 -9.95
C GLN A 130 -21.88 0.11 -10.26
N ASN A 131 -21.54 -0.14 -11.53
CA ASN A 131 -20.80 -1.34 -11.92
C ASN A 131 -19.40 -1.41 -11.28
N MET A 132 -18.68 -0.29 -11.19
CA MET A 132 -17.39 -0.23 -10.51
C MET A 132 -17.52 -0.60 -9.03
N VAL A 133 -18.47 -0.01 -8.31
CA VAL A 133 -18.72 -0.32 -6.89
C VAL A 133 -19.10 -1.80 -6.69
N LEU A 134 -19.92 -2.36 -7.59
CA LEU A 134 -20.30 -3.77 -7.54
C LEU A 134 -19.12 -4.72 -7.82
N ASN A 135 -18.21 -4.33 -8.71
CA ASN A 135 -17.00 -5.10 -9.00
C ASN A 135 -16.07 -5.12 -7.78
N ILE A 136 -15.78 -3.95 -7.19
CA ILE A 136 -14.98 -3.85 -5.95
C ILE A 136 -15.63 -4.72 -4.87
N ALA A 137 -16.93 -4.58 -4.62
CA ALA A 137 -17.66 -5.41 -3.65
C ALA A 137 -17.59 -6.92 -3.92
N ALA A 138 -17.40 -7.35 -5.18
CA ALA A 138 -17.21 -8.76 -5.51
C ALA A 138 -15.79 -9.24 -5.18
N ASP A 139 -14.79 -8.36 -5.34
CA ASP A 139 -13.41 -8.60 -4.94
C ASP A 139 -13.30 -8.70 -3.41
N GLU A 140 -13.88 -7.77 -2.63
CA GLU A 140 -13.89 -7.84 -1.16
C GLU A 140 -14.46 -9.17 -0.63
N VAL A 141 -15.51 -9.68 -1.28
CA VAL A 141 -16.14 -10.95 -0.92
C VAL A 141 -15.21 -12.13 -1.20
N ARG A 142 -14.48 -12.06 -2.32
CA ARG A 142 -13.46 -13.05 -2.66
C ARG A 142 -12.32 -13.00 -1.64
N HIS A 143 -11.84 -11.81 -1.28
CA HIS A 143 -10.77 -11.62 -0.28
C HIS A 143 -11.18 -12.14 1.10
N SER A 144 -12.38 -11.80 1.58
CA SER A 144 -12.95 -12.35 2.82
C SER A 144 -12.98 -13.89 2.82
N GLN A 145 -13.38 -14.52 1.71
CA GLN A 145 -13.35 -15.98 1.59
C GLN A 145 -11.93 -16.56 1.63
N GLN A 146 -10.97 -15.88 1.00
CA GLN A 146 -9.56 -16.29 1.02
C GLN A 146 -8.99 -16.19 2.44
N PHE A 147 -9.21 -15.08 3.16
CA PHE A 147 -8.78 -14.96 4.55
C PHE A 147 -9.46 -15.98 5.47
N GLN A 148 -10.76 -16.25 5.28
CA GLN A 148 -11.47 -17.29 6.02
C GLN A 148 -10.79 -18.65 5.85
N ALA A 149 -10.46 -19.03 4.61
CA ALA A 149 -9.77 -20.28 4.33
C ALA A 149 -8.35 -20.33 4.93
N MET A 150 -7.64 -19.20 4.99
CA MET A 150 -6.36 -19.12 5.71
C MET A 150 -6.54 -19.34 7.21
N ILE A 151 -7.54 -18.70 7.84
CA ILE A 151 -7.84 -18.86 9.27
C ILE A 151 -8.19 -20.33 9.58
N GLU A 152 -9.04 -20.96 8.78
CA GLU A 152 -9.40 -22.37 8.94
C GLU A 152 -8.19 -23.30 8.82
N ALA A 153 -7.27 -23.02 7.90
CA ALA A 153 -6.02 -23.75 7.79
C ALA A 153 -5.16 -23.59 9.06
N PHE A 154 -5.04 -22.38 9.61
CA PHE A 154 -4.31 -22.13 10.86
C PHE A 154 -4.88 -22.94 12.03
N LEU A 155 -6.20 -22.92 12.20
CA LEU A 155 -6.90 -23.69 13.25
C LEU A 155 -6.71 -25.21 13.06
N THR A 156 -6.81 -25.69 11.82
CA THR A 156 -6.71 -27.13 11.53
C THR A 156 -5.28 -27.66 11.70
N GLN A 157 -4.28 -26.83 11.40
CA GLN A 157 -2.87 -27.21 11.44
C GLN A 157 -2.18 -26.92 12.77
N GLY A 158 -2.87 -26.31 13.74
CA GLY A 158 -2.32 -26.02 15.06
C GLY A 158 -1.36 -24.82 15.10
N TRP A 159 -1.59 -23.79 14.26
CA TRP A 159 -0.74 -22.60 14.14
C TRP A 159 -1.26 -21.37 14.89
N GLU A 160 -2.25 -21.54 15.78
CA GLU A 160 -2.96 -20.42 16.44
C GLU A 160 -2.05 -19.57 17.32
N GLU A 161 -1.02 -20.18 17.90
CA GLU A 161 -0.07 -19.53 18.80
C GLU A 161 1.19 -19.04 18.08
N ASP A 162 1.27 -19.18 16.75
CA ASP A 162 2.41 -18.69 15.99
C ASP A 162 2.45 -17.15 16.00
N LEU A 163 3.60 -16.63 16.45
CA LEU A 163 3.86 -15.20 16.56
C LEU A 163 4.37 -14.62 15.24
N CYS A 164 4.06 -13.34 15.02
CA CYS A 164 4.73 -12.53 14.02
C CYS A 164 6.23 -12.42 14.31
N TYR A 165 7.01 -12.17 13.25
CA TYR A 165 8.40 -11.78 13.39
C TYR A 165 8.53 -10.60 14.36
N GLN A 166 9.52 -10.68 15.23
CA GLN A 166 9.83 -9.64 16.20
C GLN A 166 10.93 -8.73 15.65
N PRO A 167 10.92 -7.43 15.99
CA PRO A 167 12.01 -6.54 15.65
C PRO A 167 13.34 -7.07 16.15
N HIS A 168 14.40 -6.82 15.37
CA HIS A 168 15.75 -7.19 15.79
C HIS A 168 16.08 -6.49 17.13
N PRO A 169 16.60 -7.19 18.16
CA PRO A 169 16.84 -6.60 19.49
C PRO A 169 17.74 -5.35 19.46
N ASP A 170 18.70 -5.31 18.54
CA ASP A 170 19.59 -4.18 18.31
C ASP A 170 19.20 -3.27 17.14
N ALA A 171 17.96 -3.31 16.63
CA ALA A 171 17.51 -2.48 15.50
C ALA A 171 17.75 -0.97 15.73
N GLY A 172 17.69 -0.50 16.98
CA GLY A 172 17.98 0.90 17.34
C GLY A 172 19.47 1.26 17.39
N LYS A 173 20.37 0.27 17.36
CA LYS A 173 21.84 0.47 17.42
C LYS A 173 22.53 0.13 16.09
N ARG A 174 21.90 -0.72 15.29
CA ARG A 174 22.39 -1.18 13.99
C ARG A 174 22.11 -0.14 12.91
N GLU A 175 23.17 0.53 12.44
CA GLU A 175 23.03 1.59 11.42
C GLU A 175 22.47 1.05 10.10
N ASP A 176 22.86 -0.17 9.70
CA ASP A 176 22.34 -0.84 8.50
C ASP A 176 20.82 -1.04 8.58
N LEU A 177 20.32 -1.54 9.72
CA LEU A 177 18.87 -1.70 9.93
C LEU A 177 18.15 -0.36 9.97
N ARG A 178 18.67 0.63 10.71
CA ARG A 178 18.07 1.98 10.75
C ARG A 178 17.92 2.56 9.35
N LEU A 179 18.95 2.44 8.51
CA LEU A 179 18.94 2.97 7.16
C LEU A 179 18.01 2.18 6.22
N LEU A 180 17.89 0.86 6.39
CA LEU A 180 16.91 0.05 5.66
C LEU A 180 15.46 0.40 6.03
N HIS A 181 15.19 0.71 7.30
CA HIS A 181 13.88 1.23 7.72
C HIS A 181 13.59 2.60 7.11
N GLU A 182 14.56 3.52 7.12
CA GLU A 182 14.43 4.81 6.41
C GLU A 182 14.16 4.62 4.92
N LEU A 183 14.82 3.66 4.26
CA LEU A 183 14.55 3.31 2.87
C LEU A 183 13.13 2.74 2.68
N CYS A 184 12.66 1.85 3.56
CA CYS A 184 11.30 1.32 3.50
C CYS A 184 10.26 2.44 3.60
N GLN A 185 10.45 3.36 4.54
CA GLN A 185 9.58 4.51 4.73
C GLN A 185 9.57 5.41 3.50
N LEU A 186 10.75 5.73 2.95
CA LEU A 186 10.87 6.60 1.77
C LEU A 186 10.29 5.96 0.52
N GLU A 187 10.53 4.67 0.26
CA GLU A 187 9.93 3.96 -0.88
C GLU A 187 8.40 3.95 -0.76
N ASN A 188 7.86 3.70 0.43
CA ASN A 188 6.41 3.74 0.65
C ASN A 188 5.83 5.15 0.47
N GLN A 189 6.53 6.18 0.97
CA GLN A 189 6.13 7.57 0.77
C GLN A 189 6.15 7.96 -0.72
N MET A 190 7.22 7.60 -1.44
CA MET A 190 7.35 7.89 -2.88
C MET A 190 6.26 7.19 -3.68
N MET A 191 5.94 5.93 -3.38
CA MET A 191 4.84 5.20 -3.99
C MET A 191 3.54 6.01 -3.93
N HIS A 192 3.16 6.50 -2.76
CA HIS A 192 1.96 7.31 -2.57
C HIS A 192 2.06 8.70 -3.23
N GLU A 193 3.20 9.37 -3.13
CA GLU A 193 3.40 10.69 -3.74
C GLU A 193 3.26 10.65 -5.26
N TYR A 194 3.85 9.64 -5.89
CA TYR A 194 3.65 9.39 -7.32
C TYR A 194 2.19 9.14 -7.66
N LEU A 195 1.48 8.37 -6.82
CA LEU A 195 0.07 8.05 -7.02
C LEU A 195 -0.83 9.28 -6.87
N TYR A 196 -0.53 10.17 -5.92
CA TYR A 196 -1.15 11.49 -5.83
C TYR A 196 -1.01 12.26 -7.14
N TYR A 197 0.19 12.27 -7.74
CA TYR A 197 0.38 12.93 -9.03
C TYR A 197 -0.28 12.21 -10.21
N VAL A 198 -0.44 10.88 -10.17
CA VAL A 198 -1.27 10.15 -11.14
C VAL A 198 -2.70 10.67 -11.11
N LEU A 199 -3.28 10.85 -9.92
CA LEU A 199 -4.62 11.39 -9.76
C LEU A 199 -4.69 12.87 -10.18
N LEU A 200 -3.72 13.68 -9.79
CA LEU A 200 -3.67 15.10 -10.15
C LEU A 200 -3.60 15.32 -11.67
N PHE A 201 -2.87 14.46 -12.38
CA PHE A 201 -2.65 14.57 -13.83
C PHE A 201 -3.37 13.46 -14.63
N SER A 202 -4.49 12.94 -14.13
CA SER A 202 -5.21 11.83 -14.74
C SER A 202 -5.70 12.09 -16.17
N GLU A 203 -5.84 13.37 -16.56
CA GLU A 203 -6.21 13.78 -17.92
C GLU A 203 -5.02 13.74 -18.91
N HIS A 204 -3.79 13.61 -18.43
CA HIS A 204 -2.57 13.58 -19.24
C HIS A 204 -2.08 12.15 -19.46
N GLN A 205 -2.48 11.53 -20.57
CA GLN A 205 -2.22 10.11 -20.86
C GLN A 205 -0.74 9.70 -20.69
N ASP A 206 0.22 10.42 -21.27
CA ASP A 206 1.65 10.06 -21.19
C ASP A 206 2.23 10.28 -19.77
N LEU A 207 1.97 11.44 -19.16
CA LEU A 207 2.52 11.76 -17.83
C LEU A 207 1.93 10.84 -16.75
N GLY A 208 0.61 10.66 -16.73
CA GLY A 208 -0.06 9.80 -15.76
C GLY A 208 0.44 8.35 -15.82
N GLN A 209 0.63 7.79 -17.01
CA GLN A 209 1.17 6.42 -17.15
C GLN A 209 2.61 6.28 -16.65
N ARG A 210 3.46 7.28 -16.89
CA ARG A 210 4.85 7.28 -16.40
C ARG A 210 4.91 7.38 -14.87
N LEU A 211 4.10 8.28 -14.30
CA LEU A 211 4.00 8.42 -12.85
C LEU A 211 3.45 7.15 -12.20
N PHE A 212 2.46 6.51 -12.83
CA PHE A 212 1.89 5.25 -12.35
C PHE A 212 2.90 4.11 -12.39
N LYS A 213 3.67 3.97 -13.48
CA LYS A 213 4.80 3.02 -13.56
C LYS A 213 5.76 3.21 -12.38
N ASN A 214 6.13 4.45 -12.07
CA ASN A 214 7.06 4.73 -10.97
C ASN A 214 6.45 4.42 -9.60
N SER A 215 5.17 4.77 -9.37
CA SER A 215 4.45 4.37 -8.14
C SER A 215 4.52 2.86 -7.92
N ILE A 216 4.20 2.05 -8.94
CA ILE A 216 4.28 0.58 -8.87
C ILE A 216 5.72 0.09 -8.64
N ASN A 217 6.73 0.76 -9.21
CA ASN A 217 8.12 0.38 -8.96
C ASN A 217 8.51 0.62 -7.50
N HIS A 218 8.14 1.76 -6.90
CA HIS A 218 8.39 2.03 -5.48
C HIS A 218 7.68 1.03 -4.57
N MET A 219 6.46 0.62 -4.90
CA MET A 219 5.78 -0.49 -4.20
C MET A 219 6.62 -1.78 -4.23
N ARG A 220 7.15 -2.14 -5.40
CA ARG A 220 8.00 -3.34 -5.55
C ARG A 220 9.31 -3.20 -4.78
N HIS A 221 9.90 -2.01 -4.72
CA HIS A 221 11.09 -1.77 -3.93
C HIS A 221 10.79 -1.92 -2.43
N TRP A 222 9.67 -1.36 -1.97
CA TRP A 222 9.20 -1.50 -0.59
C TRP A 222 8.97 -2.97 -0.20
N ASP A 223 8.27 -3.74 -1.03
CA ASP A 223 8.13 -5.21 -0.91
C ASP A 223 9.49 -5.89 -0.76
N LYS A 224 10.42 -5.57 -1.67
CA LYS A 224 11.74 -6.20 -1.72
C LYS A 224 12.62 -5.82 -0.53
N LEU A 225 12.59 -4.57 -0.07
CA LEU A 225 13.29 -4.10 1.14
C LEU A 225 12.75 -4.76 2.40
N SER A 226 11.43 -4.96 2.48
CA SER A 226 10.80 -5.70 3.58
C SER A 226 11.33 -7.12 3.66
N GLY A 227 11.61 -7.74 2.51
CA GLY A 227 12.30 -9.04 2.44
C GLY A 227 13.76 -8.99 2.90
N VAL A 228 14.49 -7.90 2.61
CA VAL A 228 15.86 -7.69 3.10
C VAL A 228 15.89 -7.58 4.62
N LEU A 229 14.96 -6.83 5.23
CA LEU A 229 14.83 -6.73 6.68
C LEU A 229 14.63 -8.11 7.33
N VAL A 230 13.70 -8.91 6.81
CA VAL A 230 13.45 -10.28 7.30
C VAL A 230 14.70 -11.15 7.20
N LYS A 231 15.44 -11.08 6.09
CA LYS A 231 16.70 -11.83 5.92
C LYS A 231 17.80 -11.38 6.89
N LEU A 232 17.75 -10.15 7.38
CA LEU A 232 18.67 -9.61 8.39
C LEU A 232 18.18 -9.82 9.84
N GLY A 233 17.08 -10.57 10.01
CA GLY A 233 16.51 -10.88 11.32
C GLY A 233 15.70 -9.75 11.94
N ASP A 234 15.18 -8.83 11.12
CA ASP A 234 14.29 -7.74 11.53
C ASP A 234 12.93 -7.85 10.81
N VAL A 235 12.00 -6.96 11.10
CA VAL A 235 10.66 -6.95 10.50
C VAL A 235 10.28 -5.56 10.04
N ILE A 236 9.48 -5.45 8.98
CA ILE A 236 8.89 -4.17 8.55
C ILE A 236 8.21 -3.47 9.73
N ARG A 237 8.38 -2.15 9.83
CA ARG A 237 7.74 -1.31 10.83
C ARG A 237 6.36 -0.86 10.38
N LEU A 238 5.47 -0.74 11.34
CA LEU A 238 4.34 0.15 11.22
C LEU A 238 4.83 1.56 11.58
N GLU A 239 4.57 2.55 10.73
CA GLU A 239 5.04 3.92 10.96
C GLU A 239 4.11 4.69 11.90
N ASN A 240 4.66 5.58 12.72
CA ASN A 240 3.90 6.41 13.67
C ASN A 240 3.01 5.60 14.64
N VAL A 241 3.56 4.52 15.19
CA VAL A 241 2.82 3.57 16.04
C VAL A 241 2.42 4.13 17.40
N GLU A 242 1.24 3.70 17.82
CA GLU A 242 0.73 3.75 19.18
C GLU A 242 0.38 2.34 19.65
N PRO A 243 0.40 2.05 20.96
CA PRO A 243 -0.11 0.79 21.48
C PRO A 243 -1.58 0.58 21.11
N ALA A 244 -1.92 -0.62 20.64
CA ALA A 244 -3.29 -1.05 20.39
C ALA A 244 -3.79 -1.95 21.54
N GLU A 245 -5.11 -2.09 21.66
CA GLU A 245 -5.72 -3.08 22.53
C GLU A 245 -5.21 -4.51 22.18
N GLY A 246 -5.10 -5.38 23.19
CA GLY A 246 -4.63 -6.76 22.98
C GLY A 246 -3.12 -6.91 22.78
N GLY A 247 -2.33 -5.87 23.06
CA GLY A 247 -0.86 -5.92 22.98
C GLY A 247 -0.29 -5.80 21.57
N GLY A 248 -1.10 -5.33 20.62
CA GLY A 248 -0.66 -4.96 19.28
C GLY A 248 -0.20 -3.51 19.19
N GLU A 249 0.01 -3.07 17.96
CA GLU A 249 0.33 -1.69 17.58
C GLU A 249 -0.67 -1.20 16.55
N GLN A 250 -0.89 0.11 16.50
CA GLN A 250 -1.77 0.76 15.53
C GLN A 250 -1.19 2.09 15.05
N SER A 251 -1.62 2.54 13.87
CA SER A 251 -1.27 3.85 13.33
C SER A 251 -2.46 4.50 12.64
N TRP A 252 -2.68 5.77 12.94
CA TRP A 252 -3.66 6.64 12.28
C TRP A 252 -3.04 7.46 11.15
N LEU A 253 -1.71 7.46 11.05
CA LEU A 253 -0.97 8.20 10.05
C LEU A 253 0.19 7.34 9.56
N PRO A 254 -0.09 6.18 8.94
CA PRO A 254 0.96 5.29 8.47
C PRO A 254 1.78 5.93 7.36
N MET A 255 1.22 6.90 6.63
CA MET A 255 1.88 7.69 5.59
C MET A 255 1.41 9.15 5.62
N PRO A 256 2.14 10.10 5.00
CA PRO A 256 1.70 11.49 4.89
C PRO A 256 0.33 11.62 4.22
N SER A 257 -0.54 12.48 4.76
CA SER A 257 -1.86 12.72 4.18
C SER A 257 -1.89 13.87 3.17
N THR A 258 -0.75 14.52 2.93
CA THR A 258 -0.62 15.67 2.04
C THR A 258 0.71 15.59 1.30
N TYR A 259 0.68 15.89 0.00
CA TYR A 259 1.85 15.91 -0.86
C TYR A 259 2.06 17.30 -1.47
N PRO A 260 3.32 17.72 -1.70
CA PRO A 260 3.62 19.01 -2.28
C PRO A 260 3.19 19.08 -3.76
N GLY A 261 3.23 20.28 -4.34
CA GLY A 261 3.03 20.48 -5.77
C GLY A 261 1.57 20.42 -6.23
N LYS A 262 1.18 21.42 -7.02
CA LYS A 262 -0.17 21.56 -7.60
C LYS A 262 -0.17 21.64 -9.13
N ASN A 263 1.01 21.69 -9.72
CA ASN A 263 1.19 21.73 -11.16
C ASN A 263 2.32 20.80 -11.59
N ARG A 264 2.41 20.55 -12.90
CA ARG A 264 3.35 19.59 -13.49
C ARG A 264 4.80 19.84 -13.09
N VAL A 265 5.26 21.09 -13.07
CA VAL A 265 6.65 21.40 -12.73
C VAL A 265 6.94 21.11 -11.27
N GLN A 266 6.08 21.55 -10.35
CA GLN A 266 6.26 21.30 -8.92
C GLN A 266 6.23 19.80 -8.59
N ALA A 267 5.35 19.03 -9.25
CA ALA A 267 5.28 17.59 -9.07
C ALA A 267 6.57 16.87 -9.52
N LEU A 268 7.11 17.27 -10.67
CA LEU A 268 8.36 16.72 -11.20
C LEU A 268 9.58 17.16 -10.38
N GLU A 269 9.57 18.36 -9.82
CA GLU A 269 10.59 18.83 -8.87
C GLU A 269 10.58 18.00 -7.58
N SER A 270 9.39 17.80 -7.00
CA SER A 270 9.26 17.05 -5.75
C SER A 270 9.69 15.60 -5.91
N THR A 271 9.13 14.90 -6.90
CA THR A 271 9.53 13.51 -7.19
C THR A 271 11.01 13.38 -7.50
N LEU A 272 11.60 14.26 -8.31
CA LEU A 272 13.04 14.24 -8.58
C LEU A 272 13.89 14.44 -7.32
N GLN A 273 13.45 15.29 -6.38
CA GLN A 273 14.13 15.45 -5.10
C GLN A 273 14.03 14.16 -4.26
N GLY A 274 12.87 13.52 -4.22
CA GLY A 274 12.66 12.23 -3.57
C GLY A 274 13.56 11.12 -4.14
N GLU A 275 13.66 11.02 -5.47
CA GLU A 275 14.56 10.04 -6.12
C GLU A 275 16.03 10.26 -5.74
N LYS A 276 16.48 11.51 -5.70
CA LYS A 276 17.86 11.84 -5.30
C LYS A 276 18.14 11.43 -3.86
N LEU A 277 17.17 11.63 -2.97
CA LEU A 277 17.28 11.21 -1.57
C LEU A 277 17.33 9.68 -1.46
N LEU A 278 16.48 8.95 -2.20
CA LEU A 278 16.54 7.49 -2.26
C LEU A 278 17.92 7.00 -2.73
N ILE A 279 18.46 7.59 -3.81
CA ILE A 279 19.79 7.26 -4.33
C ILE A 279 20.87 7.41 -3.26
N GLU A 280 20.91 8.55 -2.56
CA GLU A 280 21.88 8.79 -1.48
C GLU A 280 21.77 7.73 -0.37
N LYS A 281 20.54 7.40 0.03
CA LYS A 281 20.26 6.43 1.09
C LYS A 281 20.64 5.01 0.68
N TYR A 282 20.35 4.61 -0.55
CA TYR A 282 20.77 3.31 -1.08
C TYR A 282 22.29 3.19 -1.16
N GLU A 283 22.98 4.22 -1.67
CA GLU A 283 24.46 4.25 -1.73
C GLU A 283 25.08 4.05 -0.34
N ARG A 284 24.51 4.69 0.68
CA ARG A 284 24.92 4.48 2.08
C ARG A 284 24.61 3.07 2.59
N ALA A 285 23.40 2.55 2.32
CA ALA A 285 22.97 1.24 2.82
C ALA A 285 23.80 0.10 2.23
N ILE A 286 24.12 0.18 0.94
CA ILE A 286 24.97 -0.78 0.23
C ILE A 286 26.34 -0.92 0.92
N ASN A 287 26.90 0.17 1.44
CA ASN A 287 28.19 0.16 2.13
C ASN A 287 28.14 -0.50 3.51
N LEU A 288 26.95 -0.62 4.12
CA LEU A 288 26.77 -1.18 5.46
C LEU A 288 26.29 -2.64 5.45
N VAL A 289 25.64 -3.08 4.35
CA VAL A 289 25.15 -4.45 4.22
C VAL A 289 26.27 -5.39 3.72
N PRO A 290 26.38 -6.62 4.25
CA PRO A 290 27.38 -7.59 3.82
C PRO A 290 27.32 -7.92 2.32
N GLU A 291 28.47 -8.27 1.76
CA GLU A 291 28.57 -8.81 0.40
C GLU A 291 27.68 -10.05 0.19
N GLY A 292 27.16 -10.20 -1.02
CA GLY A 292 26.29 -11.30 -1.41
C GLY A 292 24.91 -10.86 -1.89
N GLU A 293 23.93 -11.75 -1.75
CA GLU A 293 22.58 -11.59 -2.34
C GLU A 293 21.92 -10.26 -1.93
N LEU A 294 22.00 -9.87 -0.66
CA LEU A 294 21.38 -8.65 -0.15
C LEU A 294 21.99 -7.39 -0.77
N ARG A 295 23.32 -7.31 -0.84
CA ARG A 295 24.02 -6.19 -1.48
C ARG A 295 23.69 -6.13 -2.97
N SER A 296 23.67 -7.27 -3.66
CA SER A 296 23.28 -7.34 -5.07
C SER A 296 21.85 -6.83 -5.30
N GLN A 297 20.92 -7.19 -4.41
CA GLN A 297 19.54 -6.72 -4.48
C GLN A 297 19.44 -5.19 -4.30
N LEU A 298 20.15 -4.62 -3.32
CA LEU A 298 20.18 -3.16 -3.11
C LEU A 298 20.84 -2.41 -4.27
N LEU A 299 21.88 -2.98 -4.90
CA LEU A 299 22.50 -2.41 -6.10
C LEU A 299 21.55 -2.35 -7.31
N ILE A 300 20.71 -3.38 -7.47
CA ILE A 300 19.66 -3.39 -8.50
C ILE A 300 18.65 -2.28 -8.22
N HIS A 301 18.17 -2.15 -6.98
CA HIS A 301 17.22 -1.09 -6.63
C HIS A 301 17.81 0.31 -6.83
N LEU A 302 19.06 0.53 -6.41
CA LEU A 302 19.78 1.79 -6.67
C LEU A 302 19.81 2.13 -8.17
N SER A 303 20.04 1.12 -9.01
CA SER A 303 20.07 1.30 -10.46
C SER A 303 18.70 1.70 -11.02
N LEU A 304 17.61 1.13 -10.47
CA LEU A 304 16.24 1.50 -10.83
C LEU A 304 15.89 2.92 -10.36
N CYS A 305 16.27 3.32 -9.14
CA CYS A 305 16.08 4.70 -8.67
C CYS A 305 16.83 5.71 -9.56
N ARG A 306 18.02 5.36 -10.07
CA ARG A 306 18.74 6.19 -11.04
C ARG A 306 18.01 6.31 -12.39
N GLU A 307 17.35 5.25 -12.87
CA GLU A 307 16.47 5.31 -14.05
C GLU A 307 15.28 6.25 -13.80
N HIS A 308 14.66 6.17 -12.61
CA HIS A 308 13.57 7.06 -12.23
C HIS A 308 14.02 8.52 -12.19
N ALA A 309 15.14 8.81 -11.51
CA ALA A 309 15.72 10.16 -11.45
C ALA A 309 16.05 10.73 -12.83
N TYR A 310 16.62 9.91 -13.73
CA TYR A 310 16.87 10.32 -15.11
C TYR A 310 15.57 10.71 -15.82
N THR A 311 14.55 9.85 -15.73
CA THR A 311 13.25 10.07 -16.35
C THR A 311 12.60 11.36 -15.84
N GLN A 312 12.60 11.57 -14.52
CA GLN A 312 12.02 12.78 -13.92
C GLN A 312 12.78 14.04 -14.27
N SER A 313 14.12 13.98 -14.34
CA SER A 313 14.93 15.11 -14.79
C SER A 313 14.60 15.48 -16.25
N SER A 314 14.48 14.51 -17.15
CA SER A 314 14.10 14.77 -18.55
C SER A 314 12.69 15.33 -18.68
N LEU A 315 11.72 14.79 -17.92
CA LEU A 315 10.35 15.31 -17.91
C LEU A 315 10.29 16.74 -17.37
N LEU A 316 11.05 17.06 -16.32
CA LEU A 316 11.11 18.39 -15.74
C LEU A 316 11.71 19.40 -16.72
N GLU A 317 12.81 19.04 -17.39
CA GLU A 317 13.44 19.88 -18.41
C GLU A 317 12.45 20.19 -19.55
N ASN A 318 11.73 19.17 -20.04
CA ASN A 318 10.73 19.34 -21.08
C ASN A 318 9.54 20.19 -20.62
N ALA A 319 9.07 20.00 -19.38
CA ALA A 319 7.99 20.81 -18.83
C ALA A 319 8.37 22.30 -18.74
N ARG A 320 9.62 22.61 -18.34
CA ARG A 320 10.12 23.99 -18.26
C ARG A 320 10.26 24.66 -19.63
N LYS A 321 10.61 23.91 -20.69
CA LYS A 321 10.66 24.44 -22.07
C LYS A 321 9.31 24.92 -22.59
N LEU A 322 8.21 24.33 -22.10
CA LEU A 322 6.85 24.61 -22.54
C LEU A 322 6.15 25.68 -21.69
N GLN A 323 6.75 26.14 -20.59
CA GLN A 323 6.22 27.23 -19.74
C GLN A 323 6.62 28.62 -20.26
N VAL A 324 6.76 28.79 -21.58
CA VAL A 324 6.91 30.10 -22.25
C VAL A 324 5.54 30.69 -22.54
#